data_AF-A0A2V7KP82-F1
#
_entry.id   AF-A0A2V7KP82-F1
#
_cell.length_a   1.000
_cell.length_b   1.000
_cell.length_c   1.000
_cell.angle_alpha   90.00
_cell.angle_beta   90.00
_cell.angle_gamma   90.00
#
_symmetry.space_group_name_H-M   'P 1'
#
loop_
_entity.id
_entity.type
_entity.pdbx_description
1 polymer ?
#
loop_
_entity_poly.entity_id
_entity_poly.type
_entity_poly.pdbx_seq_one_letter_code
_entity_poly.pdbx_strand_id
1 'polypeptide(L)'
;MRRELVLVFVAAVALFLPTVRYGVVQDDRAIIASNPAAHSIGAALRAFDDPYWPRETGAGLYRPVTILSYAVDWTISGGRPGWLHVMNALWHGLATVLLVMLLARWLPTLGAAAAGLVFAWHPVHVEAFWAPYSPRGGGGGRLPSSAPRSPCSARSTVSL
;
A
#
# COMPACT_ATOMS: atom_id res chain seq x y z
N MET A 1 -24.25 -21.71 -10.38
CA MET A 1 -22.88 -21.15 -10.37
C MET A 1 -22.80 -19.67 -10.71
N ARG A 2 -23.46 -19.15 -11.77
CA ARG A 2 -23.35 -17.71 -12.10
C ARG A 2 -23.74 -16.77 -10.96
N ARG A 3 -24.83 -17.09 -10.23
CA ARG A 3 -25.31 -16.27 -9.10
C ARG A 3 -24.29 -16.28 -7.96
N GLU A 4 -23.73 -17.44 -7.67
CA GLU A 4 -22.74 -17.68 -6.64
C GLU A 4 -21.44 -16.91 -6.93
N LEU A 5 -20.96 -16.91 -8.18
CA LEU A 5 -19.80 -16.12 -8.58
C LEU A 5 -20.03 -14.62 -8.39
N VAL A 6 -21.21 -14.11 -8.77
CA VAL A 6 -21.57 -12.69 -8.57
C VAL A 6 -21.64 -12.36 -7.08
N LEU A 7 -22.26 -13.21 -6.26
CA LEU A 7 -22.34 -13.00 -4.82
C LEU A 7 -20.95 -12.98 -4.16
N VAL A 8 -20.08 -13.93 -4.53
CA VAL A 8 -18.70 -13.99 -4.02
C VAL A 8 -17.91 -12.75 -4.44
N PHE A 9 -18.01 -12.34 -5.71
CA PHE A 9 -17.36 -11.13 -6.21
C PHE A 9 -17.79 -9.89 -5.43
N VAL A 10 -19.10 -9.67 -5.31
CA VAL A 10 -19.65 -8.51 -4.60
C VAL A 10 -19.25 -8.53 -3.14
N ALA A 11 -19.29 -9.68 -2.48
CA ALA A 11 -18.84 -9.83 -1.09
C ALA A 11 -17.36 -9.47 -0.94
N ALA A 12 -16.48 -10.00 -1.81
CA ALA A 12 -15.05 -9.73 -1.78
C ALA A 12 -14.74 -8.24 -1.98
N VAL A 13 -15.40 -7.58 -2.94
CA VAL A 13 -15.23 -6.13 -3.17
C VAL A 13 -15.78 -5.32 -1.99
N ALA A 14 -16.94 -5.68 -1.46
CA ALA A 14 -17.58 -4.96 -0.36
C ALA A 14 -16.75 -4.97 0.92
N LEU A 15 -16.01 -6.05 1.19
CA LEU A 15 -15.09 -6.15 2.33
C LEU A 15 -13.99 -5.07 2.29
N PHE A 16 -13.49 -4.74 1.10
CA PHE A 16 -12.42 -3.76 0.92
C PHE A 16 -12.93 -2.35 0.58
N LEU A 17 -14.23 -2.15 0.35
CA LEU A 17 -14.79 -0.84 0.02
C LEU A 17 -14.50 0.28 1.04
N PRO A 18 -14.41 0.03 2.36
CA PRO A 18 -14.02 1.06 3.32
C PRO A 18 -12.63 1.67 3.04
N THR A 19 -11.72 0.91 2.42
CA THR A 19 -10.34 1.35 2.15
C THR A 19 -10.25 2.52 1.17
N VAL A 20 -11.29 2.75 0.37
CA VAL A 20 -11.38 3.88 -0.57
C VAL A 20 -11.27 5.24 0.12
N ARG A 21 -11.63 5.30 1.41
CA ARG A 21 -11.53 6.52 2.23
C ARG A 21 -10.15 6.72 2.84
N TYR A 22 -9.26 5.73 2.73
CA TYR A 22 -7.93 5.79 3.28
C TYR A 22 -6.98 6.50 2.31
N GLY A 23 -5.94 7.11 2.87
CA GLY A 23 -4.87 7.72 2.08
C GLY A 23 -3.89 6.67 1.54
N VAL A 24 -2.70 7.13 1.20
CA VAL A 24 -1.55 6.27 0.87
C VAL A 24 -1.08 5.58 2.16
N VAL A 25 -1.02 4.24 2.17
CA VAL A 25 -0.70 3.43 3.37
C VAL A 25 0.49 2.52 3.11
N GLN A 26 1.30 2.25 4.14
CA GLN A 26 2.45 1.33 4.09
C GLN A 26 3.34 1.60 2.85
N ASP A 27 3.50 0.57 2.02
CA ASP A 27 4.40 0.50 0.89
C ASP A 27 3.94 1.33 -0.31
N ASP A 28 2.64 1.68 -0.37
CA ASP A 28 2.10 2.60 -1.39
C ASP A 28 2.90 3.91 -1.41
N ARG A 29 3.46 4.31 -0.25
CA ARG A 29 4.30 5.51 -0.14
C ARG A 29 5.53 5.41 -1.01
N ALA A 30 6.28 4.32 -0.89
CA ALA A 30 7.55 4.11 -1.57
C ALA A 30 7.35 3.69 -3.03
N ILE A 31 6.38 2.81 -3.28
CA ILE A 31 6.20 2.13 -4.56
C ILE A 31 5.38 2.98 -5.55
N ILE A 32 4.46 3.81 -5.05
CA ILE A 32 3.52 4.57 -5.88
C ILE A 32 3.70 6.07 -5.64
N ALA A 33 3.50 6.57 -4.42
CA ALA A 33 3.42 8.01 -4.17
C ALA A 33 4.75 8.73 -4.42
N SER A 34 5.88 8.14 -4.01
CA SER A 34 7.22 8.69 -4.22
C SER A 34 7.93 8.15 -5.45
N ASN A 35 7.29 7.29 -6.26
CA ASN A 35 7.92 6.65 -7.41
C ASN A 35 7.45 7.30 -8.73
N PRO A 36 8.29 8.10 -9.41
CA PRO A 36 7.93 8.74 -10.67
C PRO A 36 7.54 7.76 -11.78
N ALA A 37 8.05 6.51 -11.74
CA ALA A 37 7.69 5.48 -12.71
C ALA A 37 6.20 5.12 -12.66
N ALA A 38 5.57 5.23 -11.49
CA ALA A 38 4.16 4.93 -11.28
C ALA A 38 3.22 6.08 -11.71
N HIS A 39 3.73 7.22 -12.18
CA HIS A 39 2.88 8.40 -12.45
C HIS A 39 2.49 8.59 -13.92
N SER A 40 3.12 7.84 -14.83
CA SER A 40 2.73 7.83 -16.24
C SER A 40 3.17 6.55 -16.94
N ILE A 41 2.38 6.11 -17.93
CA ILE A 41 2.71 4.92 -18.74
C ILE A 41 4.10 5.05 -19.37
N GLY A 42 4.44 6.23 -19.90
CA GLY A 42 5.75 6.48 -20.48
C GLY A 42 6.90 6.40 -19.47
N ALA A 43 6.69 6.81 -18.22
CA ALA A 43 7.68 6.67 -17.16
C ALA A 43 7.85 5.20 -16.74
N ALA A 44 6.75 4.46 -16.59
CA ALA A 44 6.79 3.03 -16.28
C ALA A 44 7.54 2.22 -17.35
N LEU A 45 7.32 2.52 -18.63
CA LEU A 45 8.03 1.85 -19.73
C LEU A 45 9.52 2.20 -19.78
N ARG A 46 9.91 3.41 -19.38
CA ARG A 46 11.33 3.78 -19.27
C ARG A 46 12.02 3.12 -18.07
N ALA A 47 11.27 2.83 -17.01
CA ALA A 47 11.74 2.16 -15.81
C ALA A 47 11.46 0.65 -15.84
N PHE A 48 11.39 0.04 -17.03
CA PHE A 48 10.98 -1.36 -17.19
C PHE A 48 12.03 -2.35 -16.65
N ASP A 49 13.29 -1.95 -16.59
CA ASP A 49 14.42 -2.69 -16.02
C ASP A 49 14.76 -2.26 -14.58
N ASP A 50 14.06 -1.26 -14.04
CA ASP A 50 14.27 -0.81 -12.67
C ASP A 50 13.66 -1.78 -11.63
N PRO A 51 14.24 -1.83 -10.42
CA PRO A 51 13.66 -2.61 -9.33
C PRO A 51 12.34 -2.00 -8.86
N TYR A 52 11.44 -2.88 -8.41
CA TYR A 52 10.13 -2.55 -7.85
C TYR A 52 10.23 -1.69 -6.59
N TRP A 53 11.19 -2.01 -5.72
CA TRP A 53 11.48 -1.20 -4.54
C TRP A 53 12.56 -0.17 -4.85
N PRO A 54 12.50 1.00 -4.18
CA PRO A 54 13.57 2.00 -4.28
C PRO A 54 14.92 1.38 -3.94
N ARG A 55 15.96 1.72 -4.71
CA ARG A 55 17.29 1.10 -4.58
C ARG A 55 17.90 1.29 -3.18
N GLU A 56 17.49 2.34 -2.47
CA GLU A 56 17.94 2.65 -1.10
C GLU A 56 17.46 1.61 -0.08
N THR A 57 16.40 0.87 -0.38
CA THR A 57 15.86 -0.19 0.50
C THR A 57 16.65 -1.49 0.43
N GLY A 58 17.53 -1.65 -0.58
CA GLY A 58 18.32 -2.87 -0.79
C GLY A 58 17.51 -4.11 -1.22
N ALA A 59 16.19 -4.00 -1.36
CA ALA A 59 15.29 -5.11 -1.70
C ALA A 59 14.96 -5.14 -3.20
N GLY A 60 15.88 -5.65 -4.03
CA GLY A 60 15.62 -5.78 -5.47
C GLY A 60 14.52 -6.81 -5.78
N LEU A 61 13.36 -6.37 -6.25
CA LEU A 61 12.32 -7.23 -6.83
C LEU A 61 12.01 -6.77 -8.25
N TYR A 62 11.82 -7.68 -9.19
CA TYR A 62 11.46 -7.33 -10.57
C TYR A 62 9.95 -7.49 -10.80
N ARG A 63 9.22 -6.36 -10.89
CA ARG A 63 7.74 -6.33 -11.08
C ARG A 63 7.28 -5.19 -12.01
N PRO A 64 7.80 -5.13 -13.25
CA PRO A 64 7.52 -4.01 -14.16
C PRO A 64 6.04 -3.91 -14.53
N VAL A 65 5.34 -5.04 -14.66
CA VAL A 65 3.91 -5.07 -14.99
C VAL A 65 3.07 -4.46 -13.85
N THR A 66 3.48 -4.64 -12.59
CA THR A 66 2.79 -4.04 -11.45
C THR A 66 2.94 -2.52 -11.45
N ILE A 67 4.16 -2.00 -11.68
CA ILE A 67 4.39 -0.55 -11.81
C ILE A 67 3.62 0.03 -13.02
N LEU A 68 3.57 -0.70 -14.13
CA LEU A 68 2.79 -0.30 -15.29
C LEU A 68 1.29 -0.23 -14.98
N SER A 69 0.74 -1.19 -14.21
CA SER A 69 -0.66 -1.13 -13.76
C SER A 69 -0.91 0.12 -12.93
N TYR A 70 -0.04 0.41 -11.95
CA TYR A 70 -0.16 1.63 -11.15
C TYR A 70 -0.04 2.89 -12.00
N ALA A 71 0.81 2.90 -13.02
CA ALA A 71 0.93 4.01 -13.95
C ALA A 71 -0.34 4.25 -14.77
N VAL A 72 -1.01 3.19 -15.23
CA VAL A 72 -2.31 3.31 -15.88
C VAL A 72 -3.33 3.90 -14.90
N ASP A 73 -3.43 3.35 -13.70
CA ASP A 73 -4.36 3.84 -12.68
C ASP A 73 -4.09 5.29 -12.25
N TRP A 74 -2.82 5.67 -12.16
CA TRP A 74 -2.42 7.03 -11.86
C TRP A 74 -2.82 7.99 -12.96
N THR A 75 -2.61 7.62 -14.23
CA THR A 75 -3.00 8.45 -15.38
C THR A 75 -4.51 8.66 -15.47
N ILE A 76 -5.31 7.65 -15.11
CA ILE A 76 -6.78 7.72 -15.15
C ILE A 76 -7.30 8.55 -13.97
N SER A 77 -6.73 8.37 -12.78
CA SER A 77 -7.28 8.93 -11.54
C SER A 77 -6.66 10.26 -11.11
N GLY A 78 -5.53 10.65 -11.71
CA GLY A 78 -4.71 11.77 -11.24
C GLY A 78 -4.01 11.48 -9.91
N GLY A 79 -3.68 10.22 -9.63
CA GLY A 79 -2.99 9.81 -8.40
C GLY A 79 -3.86 9.76 -7.14
N ARG A 80 -5.19 9.65 -7.29
CA ARG A 80 -6.12 9.58 -6.14
C ARG A 80 -6.02 8.20 -5.47
N PRO A 81 -5.61 8.10 -4.19
CA PRO A 81 -5.45 6.80 -3.50
C PRO A 81 -6.74 5.97 -3.48
N GLY A 82 -7.89 6.63 -3.34
CA GLY A 82 -9.18 5.95 -3.37
C GLY A 82 -9.43 5.16 -4.67
N TRP A 83 -8.94 5.63 -5.83
CA TRP A 83 -9.06 4.88 -7.09
C TRP A 83 -8.23 3.61 -7.07
N LEU A 84 -6.97 3.72 -6.63
CA LEU A 84 -6.06 2.57 -6.50
C LEU A 84 -6.66 1.51 -5.56
N HIS A 85 -7.26 1.93 -4.45
CA HIS A 85 -7.95 1.05 -3.52
C HIS A 85 -9.19 0.37 -4.12
N VAL A 86 -9.98 1.09 -4.93
CA VAL A 86 -11.09 0.47 -5.69
C VAL A 86 -10.55 -0.60 -6.65
N MET A 87 -9.50 -0.29 -7.42
CA MET A 87 -8.93 -1.24 -8.37
C MET A 87 -8.37 -2.49 -7.67
N ASN A 88 -7.67 -2.31 -6.55
CA ASN A 88 -7.21 -3.43 -5.72
C ASN A 88 -8.38 -4.29 -5.22
N ALA A 89 -9.50 -3.68 -4.77
CA ALA A 89 -10.68 -4.42 -4.36
C ALA A 89 -11.30 -5.22 -5.54
N LEU A 90 -11.33 -4.65 -6.75
CA LEU A 90 -11.81 -5.34 -7.94
C LEU A 90 -10.90 -6.51 -8.34
N TRP A 91 -9.57 -6.32 -8.29
CA TRP A 91 -8.61 -7.38 -8.55
C TRP A 91 -8.72 -8.53 -7.54
N HIS A 92 -8.93 -8.21 -6.26
CA HIS A 92 -9.21 -9.22 -5.22
C HIS A 92 -10.51 -9.99 -5.48
N GLY A 93 -11.58 -9.27 -5.85
CA GLY A 93 -12.85 -9.90 -6.24
C GLY A 93 -12.68 -10.83 -7.43
N LEU A 94 -11.95 -10.41 -8.46
CA LEU A 94 -11.66 -11.24 -9.64
C LEU A 94 -10.84 -12.48 -9.26
N ALA A 95 -9.77 -12.31 -8.49
CA ALA A 95 -8.94 -13.42 -8.01
C ALA A 95 -9.76 -14.45 -7.22
N THR A 96 -10.65 -13.97 -6.35
CA THR A 96 -11.58 -14.81 -5.58
C THR A 96 -12.51 -15.59 -6.51
N VAL A 97 -13.10 -14.96 -7.53
CA VAL A 97 -13.95 -15.64 -8.52
C VAL A 97 -13.18 -16.70 -9.28
N LEU A 98 -11.96 -16.40 -9.73
CA LEU A 98 -11.10 -17.35 -10.43
C LEU A 98 -10.77 -18.56 -9.55
N LEU A 99 -10.52 -18.33 -8.26
CA LEU A 99 -10.35 -19.41 -7.28
C LEU A 99 -11.62 -20.28 -7.16
N VAL A 100 -12.80 -19.69 -7.05
CA VAL A 100 -14.06 -20.46 -7.00
C VAL A 100 -14.26 -21.28 -8.27
N MET A 101 -14.00 -20.71 -9.44
CA MET A 101 -14.09 -21.42 -10.72
C MET A 101 -13.12 -22.59 -10.80
N LEU A 102 -11.90 -22.42 -10.26
CA LEU A 102 -10.91 -23.47 -10.17
C LEU A 102 -11.39 -24.59 -9.21
N LEU A 103 -11.81 -24.24 -8.00
CA LEU A 103 -12.27 -25.19 -6.99
C LEU A 103 -13.53 -25.96 -7.40
N ALA A 104 -14.41 -25.35 -8.18
CA ALA A 104 -15.60 -25.98 -8.73
C ALA A 104 -15.30 -27.18 -9.65
N ARG A 105 -14.04 -27.40 -10.06
CA ARG A 105 -13.62 -28.60 -10.78
C ARG A 105 -13.55 -29.85 -9.89
N TRP A 106 -13.45 -29.69 -8.57
CA TRP A 106 -13.30 -30.79 -7.61
C TRP A 106 -14.32 -30.76 -6.47
N LEU A 107 -14.94 -29.61 -6.21
CA LEU A 107 -15.90 -29.42 -5.12
C LEU A 107 -17.31 -29.15 -5.65
N PRO A 108 -18.36 -29.53 -4.90
CA PRO A 108 -19.72 -29.07 -5.17
C PRO A 108 -19.79 -27.53 -5.15
N THR A 109 -20.73 -26.96 -5.91
CA THR A 109 -20.94 -25.50 -6.06
C THR A 109 -20.88 -24.75 -4.73
N LEU A 110 -21.60 -25.22 -3.71
CA LEU A 110 -21.65 -24.58 -2.41
C LEU A 110 -20.30 -24.63 -1.69
N GLY A 111 -19.57 -25.75 -1.79
CA GLY A 111 -18.25 -25.90 -1.18
C GLY A 111 -17.20 -25.00 -1.84
N ALA A 112 -17.21 -24.90 -3.17
CA ALA A 112 -16.33 -23.98 -3.90
C ALA A 112 -16.62 -22.52 -3.53
N ALA A 113 -17.90 -22.12 -3.46
CA ALA A 113 -18.29 -20.76 -3.08
C ALA A 113 -17.91 -20.43 -1.62
N ALA A 114 -18.13 -21.36 -0.69
CA ALA A 114 -17.74 -21.21 0.71
C ALA A 114 -16.23 -21.02 0.86
N ALA A 115 -15.42 -21.84 0.18
CA ALA A 115 -13.97 -21.70 0.17
C ALA A 115 -13.51 -20.35 -0.41
N GLY A 116 -14.17 -19.86 -1.46
CA GLY A 116 -13.92 -18.53 -2.00
C GLY A 116 -14.25 -17.40 -1.03
N LEU A 117 -15.35 -17.48 -0.29
CA LEU A 117 -15.68 -16.49 0.74
C LEU A 117 -14.68 -16.50 1.90
N VAL A 118 -14.24 -17.69 2.32
CA VAL A 118 -13.17 -17.83 3.32
C VAL A 118 -11.91 -17.16 2.83
N PHE A 119 -11.49 -17.43 1.58
CA PHE A 119 -10.33 -16.76 0.96
C PHE A 119 -10.51 -15.24 0.93
N ALA A 120 -11.67 -14.74 0.48
CA ALA A 120 -11.93 -13.31 0.37
C ALA A 120 -11.81 -12.56 1.71
N TRP A 121 -12.24 -13.21 2.80
CA TRP A 121 -12.20 -12.67 4.15
C TRP A 121 -10.82 -12.83 4.81
N HIS A 122 -10.04 -13.85 4.41
CA HIS A 122 -8.92 -14.33 5.20
C HIS A 122 -7.90 -13.22 5.51
N PRO A 123 -7.54 -12.99 6.79
CA PRO A 123 -6.68 -11.88 7.19
C PRO A 123 -5.24 -11.99 6.65
N VAL A 124 -4.85 -13.11 6.04
CA VAL A 124 -3.55 -13.24 5.33
C VAL A 124 -3.39 -12.20 4.21
N HIS A 125 -4.50 -11.66 3.70
CA HIS A 125 -4.48 -10.63 2.67
C HIS A 125 -4.22 -9.23 3.22
N VAL A 126 -4.17 -9.07 4.54
CA VAL A 126 -3.84 -7.82 5.22
C VAL A 126 -2.63 -8.09 6.10
N GLU A 127 -1.51 -7.46 5.79
CA GLU A 127 -0.31 -7.64 6.61
C GLU A 127 -0.58 -7.24 8.07
N ALA A 128 -0.19 -8.11 9.00
CA ALA A 128 -0.29 -7.84 10.42
C ALA A 128 0.73 -6.77 10.80
N PHE A 129 0.24 -5.57 11.07
CA PHE A 129 1.07 -4.49 11.58
C PHE A 129 1.51 -4.81 13.02
N TRP A 130 2.80 -5.07 13.21
CA TRP A 130 3.45 -5.00 14.51
C TRP A 130 4.23 -3.68 14.60
N ALA A 131 3.69 -2.68 15.29
CA ALA A 131 4.51 -1.56 15.77
C ALA A 131 5.12 -1.92 17.12
N PRO A 132 6.46 -1.83 17.29
CA PRO A 132 7.02 -1.57 18.60
C PRO A 132 6.68 -0.12 18.98
N TYR A 133 5.85 0.07 20.00
CA TYR A 133 5.74 1.35 20.70
C TYR A 133 7.11 1.70 21.28
N SER A 134 7.78 2.74 20.76
CA SER A 134 8.99 3.29 21.35
C SER A 134 8.68 4.63 22.02
N PRO A 135 8.44 4.67 23.34
CA PRO A 135 8.47 5.92 24.08
C PRO A 135 9.94 6.25 24.34
N ARG A 136 10.59 6.99 23.44
CA ARG A 136 11.89 7.60 23.77
C ARG A 136 11.70 9.08 24.03
N GLY A 137 11.46 9.39 25.31
CA GLY A 137 11.46 10.72 25.89
C GLY A 137 11.80 10.66 27.37
N GLY A 138 12.94 10.04 27.72
CA GLY A 138 13.36 9.86 29.10
C GLY A 138 14.80 9.38 29.17
N GLY A 139 15.74 10.27 28.88
CA GLY A 139 17.18 9.99 28.91
C GLY A 139 17.94 11.15 29.52
N GLY A 140 17.91 11.24 30.85
CA GLY A 140 18.89 12.03 31.59
C GLY A 140 20.28 11.42 31.40
N GLY A 141 21.19 12.17 30.80
CA GLY A 141 22.58 11.79 30.59
C GLY A 141 23.43 13.04 30.40
N ARG A 142 24.17 13.40 31.45
CA ARG A 142 25.04 14.59 31.55
C ARG A 142 26.07 14.64 30.43
N LEU A 143 26.23 15.82 29.81
CA LEU A 143 27.46 16.18 29.09
C LEU A 143 28.46 16.79 30.10
N PRO A 144 29.75 16.42 30.07
CA PRO A 144 30.75 17.02 30.94
C PRO A 144 31.09 18.44 30.48
N SER A 145 31.12 19.35 31.46
CA SER A 145 31.51 20.74 31.30
C SER A 145 33.03 20.91 31.27
N SER A 146 33.54 21.65 30.28
CA SER A 146 34.76 22.43 30.41
C SER A 146 34.64 23.72 29.57
N ALA A 147 34.91 24.83 30.26
CA ALA A 147 34.65 26.24 29.95
C ALA A 147 35.70 26.83 28.95
N PRO A 148 35.77 28.17 28.64
CA PRO A 148 35.05 29.32 29.19
C PRO A 148 34.45 30.32 28.19
N ARG A 149 33.65 31.22 28.77
CA ARG A 149 32.85 32.29 28.16
C ARG A 149 33.71 33.43 27.61
N SER A 150 33.21 34.12 26.59
CA SER A 150 33.42 35.56 26.40
C SER A 150 32.19 36.21 25.76
N PRO A 151 31.85 37.48 26.09
CA PRO A 151 30.54 38.08 25.82
C PRO A 151 30.59 39.17 24.72
N CYS A 152 29.54 39.24 23.88
CA CYS A 152 29.13 40.45 23.14
C CYS A 152 27.66 40.24 22.76
N SER A 153 26.67 40.82 23.45
CA SER A 153 26.26 42.23 23.43
C SER A 153 25.84 42.74 22.04
N ALA A 154 24.54 42.68 21.75
CA ALA A 154 23.66 43.75 21.21
C ALA A 154 22.38 43.06 20.67
N ARG A 155 21.23 43.15 21.35
CA ARG A 155 20.20 44.20 21.19
C ARG A 155 19.77 44.28 19.70
N SER A 156 18.54 43.99 19.30
CA SER A 156 17.37 44.87 19.52
C SER A 156 16.06 44.19 19.04
N THR A 157 14.96 44.40 19.79
CA THR A 157 13.57 44.80 19.38
C THR A 157 12.89 44.20 18.13
N VAL A 158 11.57 44.10 17.94
CA VAL A 158 10.28 44.26 18.67
C VAL A 158 9.22 43.85 17.59
N SER A 159 8.08 43.31 18.04
CA SER A 159 6.74 43.26 17.42
C SER A 159 6.55 43.38 15.90
N LEU A 160 5.82 42.41 15.33
CA LEU A 160 4.37 42.48 15.09
C LEU A 160 3.80 41.06 15.00
#